data_AF-A0A401YX89-F1
#
_entry.id   AF-A0A401YX89-F1
#
_cell.length_a   1.000
_cell.length_b   1.000
_cell.length_c   1.000
_cell.angle_alpha   90.00
_cell.angle_beta   90.00
_cell.angle_gamma   90.00
#
_symmetry.space_group_name_H-M   'P 1'
#
loop_
_entity.id
_entity.type
_entity.pdbx_description
1 polymer ?
#
loop_
_entity_poly.entity_id
_entity_poly.type
_entity_poly.pdbx_seq_one_letter_code
_entity_poly.pdbx_strand_id
1 'polypeptide(L)'
;MPRASERRSAAAQRHADTVRFVLFEARPAGLTFQQLVRSTELSPHQTRAGLACLRDIIAERAWPPLIWARADGYKFCSDPSELQAYEVAVIREKLTEIRRFITGVVAPHAALQPKGLWIRHLNTQLNSVESTLDVIADYIDA
;
A
#
# COMPACT_ATOMS: atom_id res chain seq x y z
N MET A 1 -5.66 -5.56 7.29
CA MET A 1 -4.19 -5.42 7.46
C MET A 1 -3.83 -5.97 8.85
N PRO A 2 -2.82 -6.83 9.00
CA PRO A 2 -2.41 -7.35 10.31
C PRO A 2 -1.98 -6.23 11.25
N ARG A 3 -2.18 -6.38 12.57
CA ARG A 3 -1.72 -5.40 13.56
C ARG A 3 -0.19 -5.35 13.61
N ALA A 4 0.39 -4.21 13.97
CA ALA A 4 1.85 -4.04 14.00
C ALA A 4 2.57 -5.07 14.90
N SER A 5 1.95 -5.47 16.01
CA SER A 5 2.45 -6.53 16.90
C SER A 5 2.47 -7.92 16.24
N GLU A 6 1.46 -8.24 15.43
CA GLU A 6 1.34 -9.54 14.73
C GLU A 6 2.37 -9.68 13.62
N ARG A 7 2.72 -8.56 12.96
CA ARG A 7 3.73 -8.51 11.88
C ARG A 7 5.14 -8.85 12.35
N ARG A 8 5.43 -8.69 13.65
CA ARG A 8 6.75 -8.97 14.24
C ARG A 8 6.84 -10.31 14.96
N SER A 9 5.80 -11.16 14.87
CA SER A 9 5.84 -12.50 15.46
C SER A 9 6.85 -13.41 14.73
N ALA A 10 7.41 -14.38 15.45
CA ALA A 10 8.32 -15.38 14.85
C ALA A 10 7.65 -16.18 13.70
N ALA A 11 6.33 -16.38 13.76
CA ALA A 11 5.57 -17.00 12.68
C ALA A 11 5.51 -16.09 11.44
N ALA A 12 5.23 -14.80 11.62
CA ALA A 12 5.21 -13.84 10.51
C ALA A 12 6.59 -13.70 9.84
N GLN A 13 7.68 -13.75 10.61
CA GLN A 13 9.04 -13.76 10.06
C GLN A 13 9.31 -15.00 9.19
N ARG A 14 8.95 -16.20 9.65
CA ARG A 14 9.07 -17.42 8.83
C ARG A 14 8.25 -17.31 7.54
N HIS A 15 7.03 -16.79 7.62
CA HIS A 15 6.21 -16.56 6.43
C HIS A 15 6.84 -15.54 5.47
N ALA A 16 7.45 -14.47 6.00
CA ALA A 16 8.18 -13.49 5.20
C ALA A 16 9.40 -14.10 4.50
N ASP A 17 10.14 -14.97 5.18
CA ASP A 17 11.29 -15.68 4.60
C ASP A 17 10.85 -16.62 3.46
N THR A 18 9.78 -17.40 3.64
CA THR A 18 9.21 -18.24 2.59
C THR A 18 8.74 -17.41 1.38
N VAL A 19 7.99 -16.34 1.64
CA VAL A 19 7.52 -15.42 0.59
C VAL A 19 8.70 -14.80 -0.16
N ARG A 20 9.71 -14.36 0.57
CA ARG A 20 10.92 -13.79 -0.02
C ARG A 20 11.63 -14.80 -0.91
N PHE A 21 11.85 -16.02 -0.42
CA PHE A 21 12.53 -17.08 -1.17
C PHE A 21 11.83 -17.33 -2.52
N VAL A 22 10.51 -17.57 -2.48
CA VAL A 22 9.69 -17.81 -3.68
C VAL A 22 9.71 -16.62 -4.65
N LEU A 23 9.63 -15.39 -4.15
CA LEU A 23 9.73 -14.20 -5.00
C LEU A 23 11.13 -14.02 -5.60
N PHE A 24 12.18 -14.46 -4.91
CA PHE A 24 13.55 -14.41 -5.42
C PHE A 24 13.78 -15.42 -6.56
N GLU A 25 13.17 -16.61 -6.47
CA GLU A 25 13.20 -17.65 -7.51
C GLU A 25 12.40 -17.27 -8.75
N ALA A 26 11.31 -16.52 -8.59
CA ALA A 26 10.47 -16.08 -9.71
C ALA A 26 11.12 -14.99 -10.59
N ARG A 27 12.22 -14.37 -10.14
CA ARG A 27 12.85 -13.23 -10.84
C ARG A 27 13.31 -13.61 -12.26
N PRO A 28 13.16 -12.70 -13.24
CA PRO A 28 12.70 -11.31 -13.09
C PRO A 28 11.16 -11.16 -13.06
N ALA A 29 10.40 -12.23 -13.27
CA ALA A 29 8.95 -12.18 -13.21
C ALA A 29 8.44 -11.98 -11.77
N GLY A 30 7.23 -11.43 -11.65
CA GLY A 30 6.52 -11.39 -10.37
C GLY A 30 5.56 -12.56 -10.21
N LEU A 31 4.90 -12.61 -9.06
CA LEU A 31 3.85 -13.59 -8.77
C LEU A 31 2.56 -12.90 -8.35
N THR A 32 1.46 -13.26 -9.00
CA THR A 32 0.13 -12.90 -8.50
C THR A 32 -0.08 -13.42 -7.08
N PHE A 33 -1.01 -12.84 -6.34
CA PHE A 33 -1.31 -13.30 -4.98
C PHE A 33 -1.65 -14.80 -4.93
N GLN A 34 -2.39 -15.31 -5.92
CA GLN A 34 -2.76 -16.72 -5.97
C GLN A 34 -1.58 -17.64 -6.29
N GLN A 35 -0.68 -17.21 -7.20
CA GLN A 35 0.57 -17.95 -7.43
C GLN A 35 1.44 -17.95 -6.18
N LEU A 36 1.55 -16.83 -5.47
CA LEU A 36 2.33 -16.75 -4.24
C LEU A 36 1.78 -17.67 -3.14
N VAL A 37 0.46 -17.70 -2.95
CA VAL A 37 -0.21 -18.65 -2.03
C VAL A 37 0.13 -20.09 -2.40
N ARG A 38 0.03 -20.43 -3.69
CA ARG A 38 0.31 -21.79 -4.17
C ARG A 38 1.78 -22.18 -4.02
N SER A 39 2.70 -21.31 -4.39
CA SER A 39 4.14 -21.57 -4.39
C SER A 39 4.76 -21.57 -2.99
N THR A 40 4.16 -20.86 -2.04
CA THR A 40 4.62 -20.83 -0.65
C THR A 40 3.96 -21.90 0.23
N GLU A 41 2.91 -22.55 -0.27
CA GLU A 41 2.03 -23.47 0.49
C GLU A 41 1.43 -22.84 1.77
N LEU A 42 1.46 -21.50 1.87
CA LEU A 42 0.88 -20.76 2.97
C LEU A 42 -0.60 -20.49 2.70
N SER A 43 -1.41 -20.43 3.76
CA SER A 43 -2.78 -19.93 3.62
C SER A 43 -2.78 -18.46 3.12
N PRO A 44 -3.89 -17.99 2.52
CA PRO A 44 -4.04 -16.59 2.13
C PRO A 44 -3.82 -15.61 3.29
N HIS A 45 -4.17 -16.00 4.52
CA HIS A 45 -3.94 -15.15 5.70
C HIS A 45 -2.45 -15.07 6.03
N GLN A 46 -1.76 -16.21 6.08
CA GLN A 46 -0.32 -16.28 6.34
C GLN A 46 0.49 -15.57 5.27
N THR A 47 0.10 -15.69 3.99
CA THR A 47 0.74 -14.99 2.88
C THR A 47 0.64 -13.46 3.06
N ARG A 48 -0.54 -12.95 3.45
CA ARG A 48 -0.69 -11.50 3.74
C ARG A 48 0.13 -11.06 4.94
N ALA A 49 0.20 -11.88 5.99
CA ALA A 49 1.04 -11.61 7.15
C ALA A 49 2.54 -11.59 6.77
N GLY A 50 2.98 -12.56 5.98
CA GLY A 50 4.35 -12.64 5.44
C GLY A 50 4.69 -11.44 4.56
N LEU A 51 3.81 -11.05 3.63
CA LEU A 51 3.98 -9.85 2.79
C LEU A 51 4.03 -8.56 3.61
N ALA A 52 3.30 -8.46 4.71
CA ALA A 52 3.33 -7.30 5.59
C ALA A 52 4.65 -7.25 6.37
N CYS A 53 5.04 -8.35 7.01
CA CYS A 53 6.31 -8.49 7.73
C CYS A 53 7.51 -8.26 6.80
N LEU A 54 7.47 -8.80 5.57
CA LEU A 54 8.54 -8.63 4.59
C LEU A 54 8.75 -7.16 4.22
N ARG A 55 7.70 -6.34 4.12
CA ARG A 55 7.85 -4.90 3.89
C ARG A 55 8.56 -4.19 5.04
N ASP A 56 8.27 -4.58 6.27
CA ASP A 56 8.95 -4.05 7.46
C ASP A 56 10.44 -4.42 7.42
N ILE A 57 10.77 -5.69 7.09
CA ILE A 57 12.16 -6.17 6.94
C ILE A 57 12.89 -5.44 5.82
N ILE A 58 12.24 -5.19 4.69
CA ILE A 58 12.81 -4.45 3.56
C ILE A 58 13.24 -3.06 4.00
N ALA A 59 12.36 -2.35 4.72
CA ALA A 59 12.66 -1.02 5.24
C ALA A 59 13.84 -1.04 6.23
N GLU A 60 13.86 -2.02 7.15
CA GLU A 60 14.94 -2.16 8.14
C GLU A 60 16.29 -2.49 7.51
N ARG A 61 16.31 -3.24 6.40
CA ARG A 61 17.54 -3.74 5.76
C ARG A 61 17.95 -2.96 4.50
N ALA A 62 17.23 -1.89 4.15
CA ALA A 62 17.44 -1.14 2.92
C ALA A 62 17.48 -2.02 1.66
N TRP A 63 16.60 -3.02 1.59
CA TRP A 63 16.48 -3.90 0.43
C TRP A 63 15.67 -3.25 -0.69
N PRO A 64 15.74 -3.78 -1.92
CA PRO A 64 14.82 -3.39 -2.98
C PRO A 64 13.36 -3.41 -2.50
N PRO A 65 12.57 -2.37 -2.79
CA PRO A 65 11.16 -2.32 -2.42
C PRO A 65 10.36 -3.46 -3.08
N LEU A 66 9.32 -3.89 -2.37
CA LEU A 66 8.33 -4.86 -2.83
C LEU A 66 7.10 -4.13 -3.34
N ILE A 67 6.90 -4.14 -4.66
CA ILE A 67 5.75 -3.55 -5.33
C ILE A 67 4.76 -4.61 -5.79
N TRP A 68 3.55 -4.17 -6.14
CA TRP A 68 2.56 -4.98 -6.82
C TRP A 68 2.13 -4.30 -8.12
N ALA A 69 2.31 -4.98 -9.25
CA ALA A 69 1.79 -4.55 -10.53
C ALA A 69 0.61 -5.43 -10.93
N ARG A 70 -0.39 -4.88 -11.62
CA ARG A 70 -1.54 -5.67 -12.11
C ARG A 70 -1.11 -6.74 -13.11
N ALA A 71 -0.12 -6.43 -13.96
CA ALA A 71 0.41 -7.35 -14.97
C ALA A 71 1.30 -8.44 -14.35
N ASP A 72 2.22 -8.04 -13.47
CA ASP A 72 3.28 -8.94 -12.99
C ASP A 72 3.03 -9.53 -11.60
N GLY A 73 2.08 -8.99 -10.84
CA GLY A 73 1.89 -9.34 -9.44
C GLY A 73 2.95 -8.73 -8.52
N TYR A 74 3.27 -9.44 -7.43
CA TYR A 74 4.28 -9.02 -6.46
C TYR A 74 5.69 -9.30 -6.98
N LYS A 75 6.57 -8.31 -6.91
CA LYS A 75 7.99 -8.45 -7.23
C LYS A 75 8.86 -7.45 -6.49
N PHE A 76 10.12 -7.80 -6.31
CA PHE A 76 11.16 -6.85 -5.90
C PHE A 76 11.51 -5.97 -7.09
N CYS A 77 11.52 -4.66 -6.90
CA CYS A 77 11.84 -3.69 -7.94
C CYS A 77 13.01 -2.80 -7.51
N SER A 78 13.90 -2.50 -8.45
CA SER A 78 14.98 -1.53 -8.27
C SER A 78 15.05 -0.50 -9.40
N ASP A 79 14.14 -0.58 -10.37
CA ASP A 79 14.02 0.38 -11.46
C ASP A 79 13.28 1.63 -10.96
N PRO A 80 13.93 2.81 -10.91
CA PRO A 80 13.30 4.03 -10.42
C PRO A 80 12.04 4.42 -11.20
N SER A 81 11.98 4.14 -12.51
CA SER A 81 10.84 4.49 -13.34
C SER A 81 9.60 3.64 -13.01
N GLU A 82 9.81 2.35 -12.79
CA GLU A 82 8.75 1.43 -12.37
C GLU A 82 8.28 1.74 -10.94
N LEU A 83 9.20 2.13 -10.06
CA LEU A 83 8.86 2.55 -8.70
C LEU A 83 8.02 3.83 -8.71
N GLN A 84 8.41 4.85 -9.46
CA GLN A 84 7.65 6.08 -9.58
C GLN A 84 6.25 5.83 -10.15
N ALA A 85 6.13 4.98 -11.17
CA ALA A 85 4.84 4.60 -11.74
C ALA A 85 3.94 3.89 -10.70
N TYR A 86 4.50 2.99 -9.91
CA TYR A 86 3.77 2.32 -8.82
C TYR A 86 3.34 3.31 -7.74
N GLU A 87 4.23 4.22 -7.31
CA GLU A 87 3.95 5.24 -6.30
C GLU A 87 2.80 6.16 -6.73
N VAL A 88 2.81 6.63 -7.98
CA VAL A 88 1.71 7.46 -8.50
C VAL A 88 0.42 6.69 -8.65
N ALA A 89 0.46 5.40 -9.03
CA ALA A 89 -0.74 4.57 -9.03
C ALA A 89 -1.37 4.47 -7.63
N VAL A 90 -0.54 4.29 -6.58
CA VAL A 90 -1.00 4.28 -5.19
C VAL A 90 -1.54 5.65 -4.77
N ILE A 91 -0.86 6.74 -5.14
CA ILE A 91 -1.32 8.11 -4.84
C ILE A 91 -2.68 8.40 -5.47
N ARG A 92 -2.90 8.02 -6.74
CA ARG A 92 -4.19 8.18 -7.43
C ARG A 92 -5.32 7.38 -6.76
N GLU A 93 -5.03 6.18 -6.27
CA GLU A 93 -5.97 5.39 -5.47
C GLU A 93 -6.34 6.12 -4.17
N LYS A 94 -5.34 6.62 -3.42
CA LYS A 94 -5.56 7.34 -2.16
C LYS A 94 -6.28 8.67 -2.34
N LEU A 95 -5.98 9.40 -3.40
CA LEU A 95 -6.70 10.61 -3.78
C LEU A 95 -8.19 10.30 -4.03
N THR A 96 -8.49 9.19 -4.72
CA THR A 96 -9.87 8.75 -4.94
C THR A 96 -10.58 8.37 -3.63
N GLU A 97 -9.91 7.65 -2.73
CA GLU A 97 -10.44 7.31 -1.41
C GLU A 97 -10.75 8.57 -0.58
N ILE A 98 -9.85 9.55 -0.57
CA ILE A 98 -10.01 10.81 0.17
C ILE A 98 -11.16 11.63 -0.41
N ARG A 99 -11.23 11.81 -1.73
CA ARG A 99 -12.34 12.51 -2.41
C ARG A 99 -13.69 11.91 -2.05
N ARG A 100 -13.80 10.58 -2.08
CA ARG A 100 -15.02 9.86 -1.69
C ARG A 100 -15.35 10.05 -0.21
N PHE A 101 -14.36 10.06 0.66
CA PHE A 101 -14.57 10.30 2.09
C PHE A 101 -15.04 11.73 2.37
N ILE A 102 -14.43 12.72 1.72
CA ILE A 102 -14.83 14.13 1.82
C ILE A 102 -16.29 14.29 1.38
N THR A 103 -16.60 13.86 0.16
CA THR A 103 -17.92 14.08 -0.46
C THR A 103 -19.02 13.22 0.17
N GLY A 104 -18.73 11.97 0.52
CA GLY A 104 -19.71 11.02 1.03
C GLY A 104 -19.99 11.12 2.53
N VAL A 105 -19.06 11.69 3.32
CA VAL A 105 -19.16 11.66 4.79
C VAL A 105 -18.89 13.03 5.41
N VAL A 106 -17.74 13.63 5.11
CA VAL A 106 -17.26 14.82 5.83
C VAL A 106 -18.08 16.06 5.49
N ALA A 107 -18.36 16.30 4.21
CA ALA A 107 -19.19 17.42 3.78
C ALA A 107 -20.64 17.32 4.29
N PRO A 108 -21.33 16.15 4.20
CA PRO A 108 -22.62 15.97 4.86
C PRO A 108 -22.59 16.22 6.38
N HIS A 109 -21.56 15.74 7.08
CA HIS A 109 -21.42 16.01 8.51
C HIS A 109 -21.21 17.51 8.79
N ALA A 110 -20.40 18.20 8.01
CA ALA A 110 -20.21 19.64 8.15
C ALA A 110 -21.52 20.43 7.98
N ALA A 111 -22.42 19.98 7.10
CA ALA A 111 -23.74 20.56 6.93
C ALA A 111 -24.65 20.33 8.15
N LEU A 112 -24.57 19.17 8.80
CA LEU A 112 -25.33 18.87 10.03
C LEU A 112 -24.81 19.66 11.24
N GLN A 113 -23.52 19.98 11.29
CA GLN A 113 -22.92 20.73 12.39
C GLN A 113 -22.08 21.93 11.91
N PRO A 114 -22.70 23.00 11.37
CA PRO A 114 -21.97 24.10 10.72
C PRO A 114 -21.01 24.88 11.64
N LYS A 115 -21.28 24.85 12.95
CA LYS A 115 -20.45 25.49 14.00
C LYS A 115 -19.49 24.52 14.70
N GLY A 116 -19.45 23.26 14.27
CA GLY A 116 -18.58 22.24 14.86
C GLY A 116 -17.12 22.49 14.49
N LEU A 117 -16.29 22.80 15.49
CA LEU A 117 -14.85 23.06 15.27
C LEU A 117 -14.12 21.82 14.74
N TRP A 118 -14.41 20.64 15.30
CA TRP A 118 -13.78 19.38 14.87
C TRP A 118 -14.03 19.08 13.40
N ILE A 119 -15.29 19.16 12.94
CA ILE A 119 -15.64 18.82 11.56
C ILE A 119 -15.11 19.86 10.56
N ARG A 120 -15.08 21.15 10.94
CA ARG A 120 -14.42 22.19 10.14
C ARG A 120 -12.92 21.94 9.98
N HIS A 121 -12.23 21.61 11.07
CA HIS A 121 -10.80 21.28 11.02
C HIS A 121 -10.55 20.03 10.19
N LEU A 122 -11.32 18.96 10.39
CA LEU A 122 -11.22 17.73 9.60
C LEU A 122 -11.39 18.02 8.11
N ASN A 123 -12.45 18.75 7.73
CA ASN A 123 -12.70 19.09 6.33
C ASN A 123 -11.54 19.90 5.73
N THR A 124 -11.05 20.90 6.46
CA THR A 124 -9.93 21.74 5.99
C THR A 124 -8.67 20.91 5.77
N GLN A 125 -8.32 20.04 6.72
CA GLN A 125 -7.13 19.18 6.60
C GLN A 125 -7.26 18.18 5.45
N LEU A 126 -8.42 17.57 5.27
CA LEU A 126 -8.63 16.63 4.16
C LEU A 126 -8.58 17.31 2.79
N ASN A 127 -9.13 18.52 2.63
CA ASN A 127 -9.00 19.28 1.38
C ASN A 127 -7.52 19.68 1.10
N SER A 128 -6.74 19.98 2.14
CA SER A 128 -5.29 20.23 2.00
C SER A 128 -4.54 18.98 1.53
N VAL A 129 -4.83 17.82 2.12
CA VAL A 129 -4.26 16.53 1.68
C VAL A 129 -4.69 16.20 0.26
N GLU A 130 -5.97 16.40 -0.10
CA GLU A 130 -6.46 16.21 -1.46
C GLU A 130 -5.66 17.04 -2.47
N SER A 131 -5.53 18.36 -2.23
CA SER A 131 -4.79 19.26 -3.12
C SER A 131 -3.32 18.87 -3.26
N THR A 132 -2.68 18.42 -2.18
CA THR A 132 -1.27 17.96 -2.23
C THR A 132 -1.13 16.69 -3.07
N LEU A 133 -2.02 15.72 -2.89
CA LEU A 133 -1.99 14.46 -3.65
C LEU A 133 -2.32 14.68 -5.13
N ASP A 134 -3.19 15.64 -5.46
CA ASP A 134 -3.53 16.03 -6.83
C ASP A 134 -2.27 16.53 -7.58
N VAL A 135 -1.53 17.45 -6.98
CA VAL A 135 -0.27 17.97 -7.55
C VAL A 135 0.75 16.85 -7.79
N ILE A 136 0.88 15.90 -6.85
CA ILE A 136 1.82 14.77 -7.01
C ILE A 136 1.34 13.81 -8.10
N ALA A 137 0.03 13.57 -8.20
CA ALA A 137 -0.56 12.67 -9.20
C ALA A 137 -0.39 13.18 -10.64
N ASP A 138 -0.28 14.50 -10.81
CA ASP A 138 -0.07 15.19 -12.09
C ASP A 138 1.41 15.28 -12.48
N TYR A 139 2.35 15.07 -11.55
CA TYR A 139 3.79 15.22 -11.78
C TYR A 139 4.39 14.22 -12.79
N ILE A 140 3.65 13.18 -13.19
CA ILE A 140 4.09 12.22 -14.23
C ILE A 140 3.71 12.67 -15.65
N ASP A 141 2.75 13.60 -15.79
CA ASP A 141 2.27 14.06 -17.09
C ASP A 141 3.00 15.34 -17.59
N ALA A 142 4.13 15.72 -16.96
CA ALA A 142 4.97 16.88 -17.28
C ALA A 142 6.43 16.47 -17.60
#